data_AF-A0A7X6CCU3-F1
#
_entry.id   AF-A0A7X6CCU3-F1
#
_cell.length_a   1.000
_cell.length_b   1.000
_cell.length_c   1.000
_cell.angle_alpha   90.00
_cell.angle_beta   90.00
_cell.angle_gamma   90.00
#
_symmetry.space_group_name_H-M   'P 1'
#
loop_
_entity.id
_entity.type
_entity.pdbx_description
1 polymer ?
#
loop_
_entity_poly.entity_id
_entity_poly.type
_entity_poly.pdbx_seq_one_letter_code
_entity_poly.pdbx_strand_id
1 'polypeptide(L)'
;MVSETDRQEVEKRCPSSRTLVVENGVNTRTIPAIDNHNGRKILFMGGLAYYPNIDGIYYFVEEILPKVWEQDPTMVFVSLGAIQGWIYKS
;
A
#
# COMPACT_ATOMS: atom_id res chain seq x y z
N MET A 1 8.72 -1.44 -6.41
CA MET A 1 9.35 -2.46 -5.53
C MET A 1 10.06 -3.42 -6.47
N VAL A 2 11.32 -3.72 -6.25
CA VAL A 2 12.10 -4.63 -7.12
C VAL A 2 12.40 -5.87 -6.29
N SER A 3 11.91 -7.00 -6.75
CA SER A 3 12.06 -8.34 -6.17
C SER A 3 13.14 -9.14 -6.89
N GLU A 4 13.51 -10.29 -6.34
CA GLU A 4 14.42 -11.22 -7.03
C GLU A 4 13.83 -11.70 -8.37
N THR A 5 12.49 -11.80 -8.47
CA THR A 5 11.79 -12.10 -9.72
C THR A 5 12.06 -11.01 -10.77
N ASP A 6 12.04 -9.74 -10.38
CA ASP A 6 12.33 -8.64 -11.30
C ASP A 6 13.79 -8.67 -11.77
N ARG A 7 14.72 -9.06 -10.89
CA ARG A 7 16.13 -9.24 -11.26
C ARG A 7 16.31 -10.33 -12.30
N GLN A 8 15.66 -11.49 -12.14
CA GLN A 8 15.75 -12.58 -13.10
C GLN A 8 15.23 -12.15 -14.49
N GLU A 9 14.17 -11.34 -14.54
CA GLU A 9 13.65 -10.80 -15.79
C GLU A 9 14.61 -9.79 -16.44
N VAL A 10 15.30 -8.97 -15.64
CA VAL A 10 16.35 -8.05 -16.14
C VAL A 10 17.55 -8.84 -16.69
N GLU A 11 18.02 -9.86 -15.98
CA GLU A 11 19.16 -10.70 -16.41
C GLU A 11 18.86 -11.47 -17.71
N LYS A 12 17.63 -11.98 -17.87
CA LYS A 12 17.19 -12.61 -19.14
C LYS A 12 17.19 -11.62 -20.31
N ARG A 13 16.75 -10.38 -20.09
CA ARG A 13 16.60 -9.37 -21.14
C ARG A 13 17.92 -8.66 -21.46
N CYS A 14 18.85 -8.59 -20.52
CA CYS A 14 20.14 -7.94 -20.68
C CYS A 14 21.24 -8.71 -19.94
N PRO A 15 21.81 -9.78 -20.53
CA PRO A 15 22.76 -10.69 -19.87
C PRO A 15 24.08 -10.03 -19.47
N SER A 16 24.44 -8.90 -20.09
CA SER A 16 25.65 -8.13 -19.80
C SER A 16 25.47 -7.11 -18.67
N SER A 17 24.25 -6.94 -18.15
CA SER A 17 23.97 -5.99 -17.07
C SER A 17 24.34 -6.55 -15.69
N ARG A 18 24.80 -5.67 -14.80
CA ARG A 18 24.99 -6.00 -13.37
C ARG A 18 23.78 -5.51 -12.59
N THR A 19 22.98 -6.42 -12.07
CA THR A 19 21.77 -6.12 -11.30
C THR A 19 22.01 -6.34 -9.81
N LEU A 20 21.67 -5.35 -9.00
CA LEU A 20 21.66 -5.44 -7.54
C LEU A 20 20.22 -5.25 -7.05
N VAL A 21 19.69 -6.21 -6.32
CA VAL A 21 18.41 -6.05 -5.61
C VAL A 21 18.70 -5.32 -4.30
N VAL A 22 18.05 -4.18 -4.13
CA VAL A 22 18.10 -3.42 -2.88
C VAL A 22 16.71 -3.46 -2.28
N GLU A 23 16.59 -4.11 -1.13
CA GLU A 23 15.33 -4.15 -0.39
C GLU A 23 14.99 -2.76 0.17
N ASN A 24 13.70 -2.42 0.12
CA ASN A 24 13.23 -1.23 0.81
C ASN A 24 13.29 -1.48 2.33
N GLY A 25 14.00 -0.61 3.05
CA GLY A 25 14.06 -0.63 4.51
C GLY A 25 13.35 0.56 5.15
N VAL A 26 12.86 0.39 6.38
CA VAL A 26 12.34 1.49 7.22
C VAL A 26 13.02 1.42 8.59
N ASN A 27 13.37 2.57 9.15
CA ASN A 27 13.93 2.62 10.50
C ASN A 27 12.80 2.52 11.53
N THR A 28 12.70 1.36 12.20
CA THR A 28 11.68 1.13 13.22
C THR A 28 11.99 1.82 14.55
N ARG A 29 13.24 2.24 14.81
CA ARG A 29 13.60 2.93 16.07
C ARG A 29 12.95 4.30 16.20
N THR A 30 12.57 4.91 15.08
CA THR A 30 11.88 6.21 15.04
C THR A 30 10.36 6.09 15.01
N ILE A 31 9.82 4.87 14.97
CA ILE A 31 8.38 4.58 14.89
C ILE A 31 8.05 3.59 16.01
N PRO A 32 7.92 4.06 17.26
CA PRO A 32 7.57 3.17 18.37
C PRO A 32 6.21 2.54 18.12
N ALA A 33 6.08 1.24 18.42
CA ALA A 33 4.81 0.56 18.37
C ALA A 33 3.86 1.16 19.41
N ILE A 34 2.66 1.52 18.98
CA ILE A 34 1.60 2.00 19.87
C ILE A 34 0.63 0.83 20.06
N ASP A 35 0.35 0.50 21.31
CA ASP A 35 -0.72 -0.42 21.64
C ASP A 35 -2.08 0.22 21.28
N ASN A 36 -2.83 -0.45 20.42
CA ASN A 36 -4.14 -0.01 19.97
C ASN A 36 -5.11 -1.20 19.87
N HIS A 37 -5.13 -2.09 20.88
CA HIS A 37 -6.02 -3.25 20.91
C HIS A 37 -7.52 -2.92 20.77
N ASN A 38 -7.94 -1.71 21.16
CA ASN A 38 -9.32 -1.22 21.02
C ASN A 38 -9.54 -0.34 19.78
N GLY A 39 -8.60 -0.34 18.84
CA GLY A 39 -8.74 0.39 17.59
C GLY A 39 -10.01 -0.02 16.85
N ARG A 40 -10.74 0.97 16.32
CA ARG A 40 -11.91 0.79 15.47
C ARG A 40 -11.71 1.38 14.07
N LYS A 41 -10.45 1.41 13.61
CA LYS A 41 -10.06 2.05 12.35
C LYS A 41 -9.32 1.08 11.46
N ILE A 42 -9.76 1.00 10.21
CA ILE A 42 -9.09 0.28 9.13
C ILE A 42 -8.47 1.36 8.24
N LEU A 43 -7.15 1.39 8.14
CA LEU A 43 -6.43 2.39 7.38
C LEU A 43 -5.86 1.77 6.09
N PHE A 44 -6.31 2.28 4.94
CA PHE A 44 -5.63 2.05 3.66
C PHE A 44 -4.65 3.19 3.39
N MET A 45 -3.41 2.85 3.04
CA MET A 45 -2.38 3.81 2.63
C MET A 45 -1.83 3.42 1.25
N GLY A 46 -2.08 4.25 0.25
CA GLY A 46 -1.60 4.02 -1.11
C GLY A 46 -1.89 5.20 -2.04
N GLY A 47 -0.99 5.47 -2.99
CA GLY A 47 -1.19 6.53 -3.97
C GLY A 47 -2.32 6.19 -4.95
N LEU A 48 -3.29 7.09 -5.13
CA LEU A 48 -4.45 6.84 -6.00
C LEU A 48 -4.14 7.05 -7.50
N ALA A 49 -2.95 7.53 -7.84
CA ALA A 49 -2.48 7.56 -9.23
C ALA A 49 -2.14 6.16 -9.79
N TYR A 50 -2.05 5.14 -8.93
CA TYR A 50 -1.74 3.78 -9.34
C TYR A 50 -3.02 2.93 -9.36
N TYR A 51 -3.46 2.51 -10.54
CA TYR A 51 -4.73 1.80 -10.75
C TYR A 51 -4.94 0.60 -9.82
N PRO A 52 -3.95 -0.28 -9.55
CA PRO A 52 -4.14 -1.40 -8.63
C PRO A 52 -4.52 -0.99 -7.20
N ASN A 53 -4.13 0.21 -6.75
CA ASN A 53 -4.56 0.72 -5.44
C ASN A 53 -6.05 1.07 -5.44
N ILE A 54 -6.55 1.65 -6.54
CA ILE A 54 -7.97 1.95 -6.71
C ILE A 54 -8.78 0.66 -6.78
N ASP A 55 -8.36 -0.29 -7.61
CA ASP A 55 -9.00 -1.59 -7.78
C ASP A 55 -9.09 -2.36 -6.45
N GLY A 56 -7.99 -2.37 -5.68
CA GLY A 56 -7.96 -2.97 -4.35
C GLY A 56 -8.90 -2.29 -3.34
N ILE A 57 -9.06 -0.97 -3.39
CA ILE A 57 -10.03 -0.26 -2.53
C ILE A 57 -11.46 -0.67 -2.90
N TYR A 58 -11.80 -0.73 -4.18
CA TYR A 58 -13.14 -1.15 -4.61
C TYR A 58 -13.45 -2.56 -4.14
N TYR A 59 -12.56 -3.52 -4.41
CA TYR A 59 -12.73 -4.89 -3.95
C TYR A 59 -12.88 -4.96 -2.42
N PHE A 60 -12.08 -4.20 -1.67
CA PHE A 60 -12.18 -4.15 -0.23
C PHE A 60 -13.55 -3.60 0.24
N VAL A 61 -14.01 -2.48 -0.32
CA VAL A 61 -15.26 -1.84 0.07
C VAL A 61 -16.48 -2.68 -0.31
N GLU A 62 -16.45 -3.36 -1.45
CA GLU A 62 -17.58 -4.12 -1.98
C GLU A 62 -17.67 -5.53 -1.37
N GLU A 63 -16.53 -6.21 -1.18
CA GLU A 63 -16.53 -7.65 -0.86
C GLU A 63 -16.08 -7.97 0.57
N ILE A 64 -15.30 -7.10 1.21
CA ILE A 64 -14.66 -7.36 2.51
C ILE A 64 -15.27 -6.51 3.62
N LEU A 65 -15.38 -5.20 3.43
CA LEU A 65 -15.87 -4.26 4.44
C LEU A 65 -17.27 -4.62 4.97
N PRO A 66 -18.25 -5.08 4.15
CA PRO A 66 -19.53 -5.54 4.66
C PRO A 66 -19.40 -6.69 5.66
N LYS A 67 -18.54 -7.67 5.38
CA LYS A 67 -18.26 -8.82 6.27
C LYS A 67 -17.55 -8.41 7.56
N VAL A 68 -16.78 -7.32 7.52
CA VAL A 68 -16.19 -6.73 8.73
C VAL A 68 -17.27 -6.05 9.56
N TRP A 69 -18.18 -5.29 8.94
CA TRP A 69 -19.28 -4.64 9.63
C TRP A 69 -20.34 -5.60 10.20
N GLU A 70 -20.52 -6.77 9.59
CA GLU A 70 -21.32 -7.85 10.18
C GLU A 70 -20.79 -8.30 11.55
N GLN A 71 -19.47 -8.21 11.77
CA GLN A 71 -18.83 -8.58 13.04
C GLN A 71 -18.72 -7.40 14.00
N ASP A 72 -18.39 -6.21 13.49
CA ASP A 72 -18.36 -4.97 14.28
C ASP A 72 -18.77 -3.77 13.40
N PRO A 73 -20.03 -3.29 13.52
CA PRO A 73 -20.52 -2.16 12.74
C PRO A 73 -19.90 -0.82 13.17
N THR A 74 -19.13 -0.78 14.27
CA THR A 74 -18.43 0.42 14.73
C THR A 74 -17.09 0.66 14.02
N MET A 75 -16.65 -0.27 13.17
CA MET A 75 -15.43 -0.10 12.38
C MET A 75 -15.55 1.06 11.39
N VAL A 76 -14.51 1.91 11.37
CA VAL A 76 -14.38 3.04 10.45
C VAL A 76 -13.28 2.73 9.45
N PHE A 77 -13.62 2.72 8.16
CA PHE A 77 -12.64 2.66 7.08
C PHE A 77 -12.14 4.07 6.72
N VAL A 78 -10.83 4.23 6.63
CA VAL A 78 -10.16 5.48 6.22
C VAL A 78 -9.19 5.14 5.09
N SER A 79 -9.34 5.83 3.96
CA SER A 79 -8.39 5.77 2.85
C SER A 79 -7.58 7.06 2.80
N LEU A 80 -6.25 6.93 2.85
CA LEU A 80 -5.32 8.03 2.63
C LEU A 80 -4.64 7.87 1.27
N GLY A 81 -5.03 8.72 0.34
CA GLY A 81 -4.51 8.78 -1.01
C GLY A 81 -3.93 10.14 -1.35
N ALA A 82 -2.68 10.20 -1.79
CA ALA A 82 -2.16 11.39 -2.45
C ALA A 82 -2.66 11.42 -3.90
N ILE A 83 -3.42 12.47 -4.27
CA ILE A 83 -3.71 12.78 -5.67
C ILE A 83 -2.54 13.61 -6.18
N GLN A 84 -1.59 13.00 -6.89
CA GLN A 84 -0.52 13.75 -7.54
C GLN A 84 -1.10 14.36 -8.83
N GLY A 85 -1.60 15.61 -8.76
CA GLY A 85 -2.12 16.28 -9.96
C GLY A 85 -2.80 17.65 -9.81
N TRP A 86 -3.20 18.09 -8.61
CA TRP A 86 -3.91 19.38 -8.45
C TRP A 86 -3.34 20.23 -7.30
N ILE A 87 -2.10 20.70 -7.46
CA ILE A 87 -1.69 21.95 -6.82
C ILE A 87 -1.63 22.98 -7.96
N TYR A 88 -2.77 23.63 -8.22
CA TYR A 88 -2.78 24.86 -9.02
C TYR A 88 -1.87 25.85 -8.29
N LYS A 89 -0.76 26.24 -8.94
CA LYS A 89 -0.07 27.47 -8.58
C LYS A 89 -0.98 28.63 -9.00
N SER A 90 -1.54 29.33 -8.02
CA SER A 90 -1.96 30.73 -8.18
C SER A 90 -0.75 31.64 -8.25
#